data_AF-A0A965DZA6-F1
#
_entry.id   AF-A0A965DZA6-F1
#
_cell.length_a   1.000
_cell.length_b   1.000
_cell.length_c   1.000
_cell.angle_alpha   90.00
_cell.angle_beta   90.00
_cell.angle_gamma   90.00
#
_symmetry.space_group_name_H-M   'P 1'
#
loop_
_entity.id
_entity.type
_entity.pdbx_description
1 polymer ?
#
loop_
_entity_poly.entity_id
_entity_poly.type
_entity_poly.pdbx_seq_one_letter_code
_entity_poly.pdbx_strand_id
1 'polypeptide(L)'
;MTHMTRPAVIVDHYTYEGTDAHRTLQLLGELWSHHVHGCSPSPNAQLKAADELARLFAPIAGDDDSSQSPVARVTSLGKRAAERIDHAEPEALQRALREMWAPLAALANASQDSPDAAARGTSADGVIAGLFLSDGGVPKTAVDSVEVGYRGVMGDRQATRQHHGRPWQALCLWSTDVVASHAAAGHPIRPGSAGENVSIRGVDWSAWRPGERIRLGEVEATISAYAIPCTKNARWFADGDYERMSHERSDG
;
A
#
# COMPACT_ATOMS: atom_id res chain seq x y z
N MET A 1 5.49 -16.54 -26.27
CA MET A 1 6.58 -16.13 -25.36
C MET A 1 6.36 -16.84 -24.04
N THR A 2 7.19 -17.82 -23.75
CA THR A 2 7.23 -18.53 -22.47
C THR A 2 7.47 -17.51 -21.36
N HIS A 3 6.46 -17.25 -20.53
CA HIS A 3 6.63 -16.46 -19.30
C HIS A 3 7.59 -17.25 -18.41
N MET A 4 8.89 -16.99 -18.49
CA MET A 4 9.82 -17.48 -17.47
C MET A 4 9.39 -16.83 -16.16
N THR A 5 8.94 -17.66 -15.22
CA THR A 5 8.71 -17.26 -13.84
C THR A 5 10.03 -16.69 -13.30
N ARG A 6 10.04 -15.40 -12.96
CA ARG A 6 11.23 -14.76 -12.39
C ARG A 6 11.59 -15.43 -11.06
N PRO A 7 12.89 -15.56 -10.74
CA PRO A 7 13.31 -16.08 -9.45
C PRO A 7 12.77 -15.20 -8.31
N ALA A 8 12.50 -15.82 -7.16
CA ALA A 8 12.06 -15.08 -5.99
C ALA A 8 13.19 -14.16 -5.49
N VAL A 9 12.83 -12.96 -5.04
CA VAL A 9 13.74 -12.03 -4.37
C VAL A 9 13.42 -12.06 -2.89
N ILE A 10 14.38 -12.48 -2.07
CA ILE A 10 14.24 -12.54 -0.61
C ILE A 10 14.84 -11.28 -0.02
N VAL A 11 14.06 -10.57 0.78
CA VAL A 11 14.45 -9.35 1.48
C VAL A 11 14.07 -9.50 2.94
N ASP A 12 15.04 -9.82 3.79
CA ASP A 12 14.82 -10.24 5.18
C ASP A 12 13.83 -11.42 5.26
N HIS A 13 12.66 -11.17 5.85
CA HIS A 13 11.58 -12.14 6.00
C HIS A 13 10.54 -12.06 4.87
N TYR A 14 10.68 -11.09 3.95
CA TYR A 14 9.76 -10.89 2.84
C TYR A 14 10.24 -11.63 1.58
N THR A 15 9.32 -12.32 0.93
CA THR A 15 9.59 -13.01 -0.34
C THR A 15 8.75 -12.40 -1.45
N TYR A 16 9.42 -11.79 -2.43
CA TYR A 16 8.81 -11.30 -3.66
C TYR A 16 8.86 -12.41 -4.71
N GLU A 17 7.71 -12.95 -5.11
CA GLU A 17 7.62 -14.07 -6.06
C GLU A 17 7.04 -13.64 -7.41
N GLY A 18 7.37 -14.38 -8.47
CA GLY A 18 6.77 -14.17 -9.78
C GLY A 18 6.95 -12.74 -10.27
N THR A 19 5.89 -11.95 -10.28
CA THR A 19 5.95 -10.54 -10.72
C THR A 19 6.01 -9.52 -9.58
N ASP A 20 6.09 -9.93 -8.32
CA ASP A 20 5.95 -9.04 -7.16
C ASP A 20 7.00 -7.92 -7.16
N ALA A 21 8.28 -8.26 -7.32
CA ALA A 21 9.38 -7.30 -7.36
C ALA A 21 9.21 -6.36 -8.56
N HIS A 22 9.06 -6.92 -9.77
CA HIS A 22 8.84 -6.16 -11.00
C HIS A 22 7.66 -5.17 -10.88
N ARG A 23 6.52 -5.60 -10.33
CA ARG A 23 5.35 -4.74 -10.14
C ARG A 23 5.58 -3.69 -9.05
N THR A 24 6.30 -4.03 -7.99
CA THR A 24 6.68 -3.05 -6.96
C THR A 24 7.53 -1.92 -7.57
N LEU A 25 8.49 -2.26 -8.44
CA LEU A 25 9.29 -1.28 -9.18
C LEU A 25 8.41 -0.40 -10.08
N GLN A 26 7.49 -0.99 -10.85
CA GLN A 26 6.58 -0.25 -11.72
C GLN A 26 5.68 0.74 -10.95
N LEU A 27 5.35 0.41 -9.70
CA LEU A 27 4.46 1.19 -8.84
C LEU A 27 5.21 2.22 -7.99
N LEU A 28 6.52 2.39 -8.14
CA LEU A 28 7.31 3.30 -7.29
C LEU A 28 6.79 4.75 -7.31
N GLY A 29 6.40 5.25 -8.49
CA GLY A 29 5.79 6.58 -8.62
C GLY A 29 4.40 6.67 -8.01
N GLU A 30 3.62 5.59 -8.04
CA GLU A 30 2.30 5.55 -7.38
C GLU A 30 2.45 5.51 -5.86
N LEU A 31 3.38 4.70 -5.35
CA LEU A 31 3.72 4.64 -3.93
C LEU A 31 4.18 6.02 -3.41
N TRP A 32 4.92 6.78 -4.22
CA TRP A 32 5.20 8.18 -3.92
C TRP A 32 3.92 9.00 -3.76
N SER A 33 3.01 8.95 -4.74
CA SER A 33 1.72 9.67 -4.69
C SER A 33 0.91 9.33 -3.45
N HIS A 34 0.85 8.05 -3.07
CA HIS A 34 0.21 7.58 -1.84
C HIS A 34 0.78 8.26 -0.58
N HIS A 35 2.11 8.39 -0.48
CA HIS A 35 2.78 8.99 0.68
C HIS A 35 2.70 10.52 0.74
N VAL A 36 2.40 11.17 -0.39
CA VAL A 36 2.17 12.64 -0.42
C VAL A 36 0.69 13.01 -0.39
N HIS A 37 -0.22 12.04 -0.48
CA HIS A 37 -1.66 12.30 -0.48
C HIS A 37 -2.13 12.98 0.81
N GLY A 38 -2.96 14.03 0.65
CA GLY A 38 -3.50 14.80 1.77
C GLY A 38 -2.42 15.48 2.63
N CYS A 39 -1.21 15.63 2.12
CA CYS A 39 -0.12 16.35 2.77
C CYS A 39 0.65 17.19 1.74
N SER A 40 1.58 18.04 2.19
CA SER A 40 2.32 18.94 1.31
C SER A 40 3.77 19.03 1.78
N PRO A 41 4.59 17.99 1.51
CA PRO A 41 5.98 17.98 1.93
C PRO A 41 6.73 19.13 1.26
N SER A 42 7.62 19.79 2.00
CA SER A 42 8.40 20.91 1.44
C SER A 42 9.20 20.49 0.19
N PRO A 43 9.50 21.42 -0.74
CA PRO A 43 10.32 21.10 -1.90
C PRO A 43 11.65 20.43 -1.55
N ASN A 44 12.28 20.83 -0.44
CA ASN A 44 13.52 20.23 0.06
C ASN A 44 13.31 18.78 0.53
N ALA A 45 12.21 18.48 1.23
CA ALA A 45 11.87 17.12 1.63
C ALA A 45 11.63 16.21 0.41
N GLN A 46 10.93 16.72 -0.60
CA GLN A 46 10.72 16.00 -1.86
C GLN A 46 12.04 15.74 -2.60
N LEU A 47 12.92 16.75 -2.72
CA LEU A 47 14.23 16.56 -3.35
C LEU A 47 15.08 15.53 -2.61
N LYS A 48 15.14 15.61 -1.27
CA LYS A 48 15.88 14.65 -0.44
C LYS A 48 15.38 13.21 -0.63
N ALA A 49 14.07 13.00 -0.57
CA ALA A 49 13.49 11.67 -0.76
C ALA A 49 13.73 11.13 -2.18
N ALA A 50 13.63 11.99 -3.21
CA ALA A 50 13.91 11.60 -4.58
C ALA A 50 15.40 11.24 -4.80
N ASP A 51 16.33 11.98 -4.18
CA ASP A 51 17.77 11.67 -4.23
C ASP A 51 18.10 10.34 -3.52
N GLU A 52 17.47 10.07 -2.37
CA GLU A 52 17.61 8.80 -1.67
C GLU A 52 17.09 7.64 -2.51
N LEU A 53 15.91 7.77 -3.11
CA LEU A 53 15.35 6.77 -4.04
C LEU A 53 16.22 6.61 -5.30
N ALA A 54 16.75 7.70 -5.86
CA ALA A 54 17.64 7.63 -7.02
C ALA A 54 18.92 6.84 -6.72
N ARG A 55 19.53 7.03 -5.54
CA ARG A 55 20.68 6.23 -5.09
C ARG A 55 20.39 4.73 -4.96
N LEU A 56 19.13 4.36 -4.75
CA LEU A 56 18.69 2.95 -4.68
C LEU A 56 18.40 2.37 -6.07
N PHE A 57 17.69 3.11 -6.91
CA PHE A 57 17.13 2.58 -8.15
C PHE A 57 18.00 2.84 -9.39
N ALA A 58 18.85 3.88 -9.42
CA ALA A 58 19.71 4.16 -10.57
C ALA A 58 20.64 2.98 -10.95
N PRO A 59 21.27 2.23 -10.00
CA PRO A 59 22.07 1.06 -10.34
C PRO A 59 21.30 -0.04 -11.09
N ILE A 60 20.00 -0.14 -10.86
CA ILE A 60 19.10 -1.11 -11.52
C ILE A 60 18.60 -0.53 -12.84
N ALA A 61 18.20 0.74 -12.80
CA ALA A 61 17.54 1.44 -13.88
C ALA A 61 18.50 1.91 -15.00
N GLY A 62 19.82 1.89 -14.76
CA GLY A 62 20.88 2.18 -15.74
C GLY A 62 21.34 3.66 -15.79
N ASP A 63 20.43 4.60 -15.57
CA ASP A 63 20.69 6.04 -15.57
C ASP A 63 19.83 6.76 -14.52
N ASP A 64 19.97 8.07 -14.40
CA ASP A 64 19.15 8.90 -13.54
C ASP A 64 19.08 10.29 -14.17
N ASP A 65 17.87 10.84 -14.26
CA ASP A 65 17.62 12.15 -14.84
C ASP A 65 17.20 13.13 -13.74
N SER A 66 18.20 13.77 -13.14
CA SER A 66 18.00 14.74 -12.07
C SER A 66 17.37 16.05 -12.53
N SER A 67 17.13 16.25 -13.84
CA SER A 67 16.44 17.43 -14.36
C SER A 67 14.91 17.35 -14.23
N GLN A 68 14.38 16.15 -14.03
CA GLN A 68 12.94 15.92 -13.86
C GLN A 68 12.45 16.39 -12.48
N SER A 69 11.14 16.64 -12.36
CA SER A 69 10.53 16.84 -11.04
C SER A 69 10.69 15.59 -10.17
N PRO A 70 10.71 15.70 -8.82
CA PRO A 70 10.92 14.58 -7.91
C PRO A 70 10.05 13.34 -8.23
N VAL A 71 8.74 13.53 -8.38
CA VAL A 71 7.80 12.44 -8.68
C VAL A 71 8.02 11.84 -10.07
N ALA A 72 8.32 12.66 -11.09
CA ALA A 72 8.56 12.19 -12.44
C ALA A 72 9.86 11.36 -12.52
N ARG A 73 10.93 11.85 -11.88
CA ARG A 73 12.22 11.16 -11.76
C ARG A 73 12.05 9.79 -11.11
N VAL A 74 11.39 9.72 -9.96
CA VAL A 74 11.11 8.47 -9.23
C VAL A 74 10.25 7.51 -10.06
N THR A 75 9.23 8.03 -10.75
CA THR A 75 8.39 7.24 -11.66
C THR A 75 9.19 6.63 -12.80
N SER A 76 10.06 7.43 -13.44
CA SER A 76 10.93 6.98 -14.54
C SER A 76 11.91 5.91 -14.07
N LEU A 77 12.57 6.15 -12.94
CA LEU A 77 13.49 5.19 -12.31
C LEU A 77 12.80 3.85 -12.03
N GLY A 78 11.61 3.85 -11.44
CA GLY A 78 10.85 2.62 -11.16
C GLY A 78 10.49 1.84 -12.41
N LYS A 79 10.00 2.52 -13.46
CA LYS A 79 9.68 1.91 -14.76
C LYS A 79 10.89 1.28 -15.43
N ARG A 80 12.00 2.02 -15.51
CA ARG A 80 13.25 1.53 -16.10
C ARG A 80 13.89 0.42 -15.28
N ALA A 81 13.84 0.51 -13.95
CA ALA A 81 14.29 -0.58 -13.07
C ALA A 81 13.46 -1.85 -13.31
N ALA A 82 12.14 -1.74 -13.51
CA ALA A 82 11.30 -2.87 -13.84
C ALA A 82 11.64 -3.49 -15.21
N GLU A 83 11.87 -2.67 -16.23
CA GLU A 83 12.27 -3.13 -17.58
C GLU A 83 13.62 -3.88 -17.54
N ARG A 84 14.52 -3.46 -16.66
CA ARG A 84 15.88 -4.00 -16.53
C ARG A 84 16.03 -5.04 -15.42
N ILE A 85 14.95 -5.41 -14.71
CA ILE A 85 15.01 -6.24 -13.51
C ILE A 85 15.75 -7.58 -13.74
N ASP A 86 15.61 -8.17 -14.93
CA ASP A 86 16.21 -9.46 -15.27
C ASP A 86 17.75 -9.38 -15.47
N HIS A 87 18.30 -8.16 -15.52
CA HIS A 87 19.74 -7.88 -15.60
C HIS A 87 20.26 -7.17 -14.33
N ALA A 88 19.42 -7.03 -13.31
CA ALA A 88 19.79 -6.33 -12.09
C ALA A 88 20.72 -7.20 -11.23
N GLU A 89 21.75 -6.58 -10.65
CA GLU A 89 22.54 -7.24 -9.61
C GLU A 89 21.62 -7.60 -8.41
N PRO A 90 21.60 -8.86 -7.95
CA PRO A 90 20.68 -9.29 -6.89
C PRO A 90 20.77 -8.45 -5.62
N GLU A 91 21.97 -8.07 -5.21
CA GLU A 91 22.20 -7.23 -4.02
C GLU A 91 21.62 -5.82 -4.19
N ALA A 92 21.75 -5.22 -5.38
CA ALA A 92 21.18 -3.91 -5.67
C ALA A 92 19.65 -3.95 -5.62
N LEU A 93 19.04 -4.99 -6.18
CA LEU A 93 17.58 -5.19 -6.16
C LEU A 93 17.06 -5.42 -4.72
N GLN A 94 17.72 -6.27 -3.95
CA GLN A 94 17.36 -6.51 -2.54
C GLN A 94 17.49 -5.24 -1.71
N ARG A 95 18.58 -4.49 -1.88
CA ARG A 95 18.81 -3.21 -1.19
C ARG A 95 17.73 -2.19 -1.55
N ALA A 96 17.39 -2.05 -2.83
CA ALA A 96 16.36 -1.10 -3.25
C ALA A 96 14.98 -1.44 -2.68
N LEU A 97 14.56 -2.71 -2.74
CA LEU A 97 13.27 -3.15 -2.18
C LEU A 97 13.19 -3.01 -0.65
N ARG A 98 14.32 -3.17 0.04
CA ARG A 98 14.46 -2.99 1.49
C ARG A 98 14.37 -1.52 1.89
N GLU A 99 15.19 -0.68 1.25
CA GLU A 99 15.46 0.67 1.72
C GLU A 99 14.47 1.71 1.16
N MET A 100 13.71 1.41 0.10
CA MET A 100 12.78 2.36 -0.52
C MET A 100 11.70 2.91 0.42
N TRP A 101 11.33 2.16 1.46
CA TRP A 101 10.23 2.55 2.36
C TRP A 101 10.59 3.73 3.26
N ALA A 102 11.86 3.87 3.66
CA ALA A 102 12.30 4.95 4.52
C ALA A 102 12.15 6.36 3.88
N PRO A 103 12.66 6.63 2.66
CA PRO A 103 12.46 7.92 2.00
C PRO A 103 10.98 8.18 1.65
N LEU A 104 10.20 7.13 1.36
CA LEU A 104 8.74 7.28 1.14
C LEU A 104 8.03 7.73 2.43
N ALA A 105 8.27 7.06 3.56
CA ALA A 105 7.67 7.44 4.84
C ALA A 105 8.12 8.84 5.31
N ALA A 106 9.34 9.26 4.97
CA ALA A 106 9.83 10.60 5.29
C ALA A 106 9.01 11.73 4.64
N LEU A 107 8.36 11.48 3.49
CA LEU A 107 7.48 12.45 2.82
C LEU A 107 6.26 12.78 3.68
N ALA A 108 5.62 11.75 4.25
CA ALA A 108 4.45 11.92 5.12
C ALA A 108 4.82 12.68 6.40
N ASN A 109 5.96 12.33 7.03
CA ASN A 109 6.42 12.96 8.27
C ASN A 109 6.87 14.41 8.10
N ALA A 110 7.48 14.76 6.96
CA ALA A 110 7.92 16.13 6.69
C ALA A 110 6.76 17.13 6.51
N SER A 111 5.52 16.64 6.45
CA SER A 111 4.31 17.47 6.46
C SER A 111 3.76 17.70 7.88
N GLN A 112 4.25 16.97 8.88
CA GLN A 112 3.87 17.14 10.28
C GLN A 112 4.60 18.31 10.97
N ASP A 113 5.50 19.00 10.29
CA ASP A 113 6.09 20.27 10.76
C ASP A 113 5.13 21.48 10.56
N SER A 114 3.90 21.23 10.12
CA SER A 114 2.83 22.24 10.04
C SER A 114 2.15 22.44 11.42
N PRO A 115 1.78 23.67 11.82
CA PRO A 115 1.15 23.94 13.13
C PRO A 115 -0.16 23.16 13.40
N ASP A 116 -0.81 22.59 12.38
CA ASP A 116 -1.98 21.70 12.52
C ASP A 116 -1.64 20.26 12.96
N ALA A 117 -0.36 19.86 12.96
CA ALA A 117 0.05 18.53 13.39
C ALA A 117 -0.09 18.33 14.90
N ALA A 118 0.03 19.40 15.69
CA ALA A 118 -0.15 19.38 17.14
C ALA A 118 -1.60 19.08 17.59
N ALA A 119 -2.57 19.15 16.67
CA ALA A 119 -3.97 18.81 16.92
C ALA A 119 -4.32 17.35 16.57
N ARG A 120 -3.43 16.59 15.90
CA ARG A 120 -3.64 15.17 15.62
C ARG A 120 -3.26 14.37 16.86
N GLY A 121 -4.27 13.95 17.61
CA GLY A 121 -4.12 13.20 18.85
C GLY A 121 -3.13 12.05 18.73
N THR A 122 -2.23 11.99 19.70
CA THR A 122 -1.32 10.87 19.96
C THR A 122 -2.13 9.59 20.20
N SER A 123 -1.92 8.54 19.40
CA SER A 123 -2.58 7.22 19.50
C SER A 123 -4.11 7.30 19.59
N ALA A 124 -4.78 7.36 18.44
CA ALA A 124 -6.22 7.09 18.40
C ALA A 124 -6.43 5.57 18.54
N ASP A 125 -6.58 5.10 19.77
CA ASP A 125 -6.92 3.71 20.06
C ASP A 125 -8.25 3.36 19.38
N GLY A 126 -8.18 2.41 18.45
CA GLY A 126 -9.33 1.87 17.72
C GLY A 126 -9.74 0.49 18.24
N VAL A 127 -10.83 -0.03 17.68
CA VAL A 127 -11.28 -1.40 17.92
C VAL A 127 -11.20 -2.21 16.63
N ILE A 128 -10.52 -3.37 16.68
CA ILE A 128 -10.67 -4.39 15.65
C ILE A 128 -12.10 -4.93 15.75
N ALA A 129 -12.93 -4.58 14.77
CA ALA A 129 -14.35 -4.91 14.73
C ALA A 129 -14.64 -6.25 14.05
N GLY A 130 -13.69 -6.76 13.26
CA GLY A 130 -13.81 -8.05 12.59
C GLY A 130 -12.51 -8.48 11.92
N LEU A 131 -12.37 -9.79 11.75
CA LEU A 131 -11.25 -10.44 11.08
C LEU A 131 -11.78 -11.30 9.94
N PHE A 132 -11.10 -11.26 8.79
CA PHE A 132 -11.58 -11.91 7.58
C PHE A 132 -10.45 -12.52 6.76
N LEU A 133 -10.77 -13.64 6.12
CA LEU A 133 -9.94 -14.26 5.09
C LEU A 133 -10.80 -14.94 4.03
N SER A 134 -10.23 -15.19 2.87
CA SER A 134 -10.83 -16.07 1.87
C SER A 134 -9.76 -16.88 1.16
N ASP A 135 -10.15 -18.06 0.67
CA ASP A 135 -9.32 -18.81 -0.26
C ASP A 135 -9.44 -18.24 -1.70
N GLY A 136 -9.51 -16.91 -1.85
CA GLY A 136 -9.68 -16.25 -3.14
C GLY A 136 -10.96 -15.45 -3.26
N GLY A 137 -10.79 -14.18 -3.62
CA GLY A 137 -11.88 -13.29 -4.00
C GLY A 137 -12.56 -12.61 -2.81
N VAL A 138 -13.62 -11.87 -3.12
CA VAL A 138 -14.42 -11.11 -2.16
C VAL A 138 -15.90 -11.52 -2.32
N PRO A 139 -16.73 -11.41 -1.28
CA PRO A 139 -16.40 -10.96 0.06
C PRO A 139 -15.60 -12.01 0.84
N LYS A 140 -14.73 -11.55 1.73
CA LYS A 140 -14.02 -12.43 2.68
C LYS A 140 -14.95 -12.89 3.79
N THR A 141 -14.65 -14.03 4.38
CA THR A 141 -15.45 -14.68 5.43
C THR A 141 -14.94 -14.28 6.80
N ALA A 142 -15.86 -13.95 7.71
CA ALA A 142 -15.51 -13.62 9.09
C ALA A 142 -14.94 -14.84 9.83
N VAL A 143 -13.92 -14.60 10.66
CA VAL A 143 -13.28 -15.61 11.51
C VAL A 143 -12.99 -15.02 12.89
N ASP A 144 -12.89 -15.88 13.91
CA ASP A 144 -12.64 -15.43 15.28
C ASP A 144 -11.19 -15.01 15.54
N SER A 145 -10.26 -15.57 14.76
CA SER A 145 -8.82 -15.29 14.86
C SER A 145 -8.11 -15.49 13.53
N VAL A 146 -7.02 -14.76 13.31
CA VAL A 146 -6.11 -14.95 12.17
C VAL A 146 -4.67 -15.01 12.66
N GLU A 147 -3.85 -15.81 11.98
CA GLU A 147 -2.40 -15.75 12.12
C GLU A 147 -1.84 -14.89 10.97
N VAL A 148 -0.98 -13.94 11.31
CA VAL A 148 -0.36 -13.02 10.33
C VAL A 148 1.13 -13.31 10.23
N GLY A 149 1.58 -13.68 9.03
CA GLY A 149 3.00 -13.77 8.70
C GLY A 149 3.44 -12.64 7.76
N TYR A 150 4.71 -12.67 7.36
CA TYR A 150 5.30 -11.67 6.44
C TYR A 150 4.67 -11.67 5.03
N ARG A 151 3.83 -12.65 4.70
CA ARG A 151 3.09 -12.76 3.44
C ARG A 151 1.60 -12.46 3.58
N GLY A 152 1.16 -12.03 4.77
CA GLY A 152 -0.24 -11.76 5.08
C GLY A 152 -0.87 -12.80 5.98
N VAL A 153 -2.20 -12.80 5.98
CA VAL A 153 -3.01 -13.75 6.77
C VAL A 153 -2.84 -15.17 6.25
N MET A 154 -2.50 -16.09 7.15
CA MET A 154 -2.42 -17.52 6.84
C MET A 154 -3.80 -18.04 6.42
N GLY A 155 -3.88 -18.69 5.26
CA GLY A 155 -5.14 -19.16 4.68
C GLY A 155 -5.88 -18.13 3.82
N ASP A 156 -5.41 -16.87 3.75
CA ASP A 156 -5.91 -15.89 2.78
C ASP A 156 -5.16 -16.03 1.44
N ARG A 157 -5.89 -16.17 0.33
CA ARG A 157 -5.32 -16.30 -1.01
C ARG A 157 -5.80 -15.20 -1.94
N GLN A 158 -4.87 -14.61 -2.68
CA GLN A 158 -5.22 -13.70 -3.77
C GLN A 158 -5.45 -14.47 -5.07
N ALA A 159 -6.71 -14.48 -5.55
CA ALA A 159 -7.11 -15.22 -6.75
C ALA A 159 -6.33 -14.78 -8.01
N THR A 160 -5.89 -13.53 -8.07
CA THR A 160 -4.96 -13.03 -9.07
C THR A 160 -3.83 -12.27 -8.40
N ARG A 161 -2.59 -12.55 -8.81
CA ARG A 161 -1.38 -11.86 -8.33
C ARG A 161 -0.88 -10.78 -9.30
N GLN A 162 -1.68 -10.42 -10.30
CA GLN A 162 -1.33 -9.33 -11.22
C GLN A 162 -1.31 -7.97 -10.51
N HIS A 163 -2.28 -7.75 -9.61
CA HIS A 163 -2.49 -6.47 -8.91
C HIS A 163 -2.43 -6.59 -7.38
N HIS A 164 -2.30 -7.80 -6.82
CA HIS A 164 -2.43 -8.09 -5.40
C HIS A 164 -1.36 -9.06 -4.90
N GLY A 165 -1.23 -9.16 -3.58
CA GLY A 165 -0.44 -10.20 -2.92
C GLY A 165 1.07 -9.96 -2.97
N ARG A 166 1.50 -8.72 -3.21
CA ARG A 166 2.89 -8.31 -2.99
C ARG A 166 3.17 -8.24 -1.49
N PRO A 167 4.43 -8.37 -1.03
CA PRO A 167 4.74 -8.33 0.40
C PRO A 167 4.22 -7.10 1.14
N TRP A 168 4.24 -5.93 0.50
CA TRP A 168 3.69 -4.69 1.06
C TRP A 168 2.15 -4.61 1.03
N GLN A 169 1.47 -5.60 0.47
CA GLN A 169 0.00 -5.73 0.46
C GLN A 169 -0.46 -6.90 1.37
N ALA A 170 0.34 -7.25 2.39
CA ALA A 170 0.12 -8.40 3.26
C ALA A 170 -1.21 -8.33 4.05
N LEU A 171 -1.62 -7.12 4.43
CA LEU A 171 -2.89 -6.88 5.12
C LEU A 171 -3.68 -5.83 4.38
N CYS A 172 -4.99 -6.07 4.21
CA CYS A 172 -5.95 -5.06 3.82
C CYS A 172 -6.77 -4.64 5.05
N LEU A 173 -6.89 -3.33 5.28
CA LEU A 173 -7.66 -2.77 6.39
C LEU A 173 -8.83 -1.97 5.83
N TRP A 174 -9.96 -1.94 6.54
CA TRP A 174 -11.09 -1.11 6.14
C TRP A 174 -11.92 -0.62 7.33
N SER A 175 -12.50 0.56 7.22
CA SER A 175 -13.34 1.12 8.29
C SER A 175 -14.74 0.49 8.32
N THR A 176 -15.13 -0.06 9.47
CA THR A 176 -16.50 -0.50 9.71
C THR A 176 -17.48 0.68 9.70
N ASP A 177 -17.03 1.87 10.14
CA ASP A 177 -17.86 3.06 10.18
C ASP A 177 -18.22 3.52 8.74
N VAL A 178 -17.27 3.44 7.80
CA VAL A 178 -17.50 3.70 6.37
C VAL A 178 -18.45 2.67 5.75
N VAL A 179 -18.25 1.38 6.04
CA VAL A 179 -19.15 0.31 5.55
C VAL A 179 -20.57 0.51 6.06
N ALA A 180 -20.74 0.83 7.35
CA ALA A 180 -22.04 1.07 7.95
C ALA A 180 -22.74 2.28 7.33
N SER A 181 -21.99 3.36 7.05
CA SER A 181 -22.52 4.55 6.37
C SER A 181 -23.06 4.22 4.98
N HIS A 182 -22.28 3.52 4.15
CA HIS A 182 -22.76 3.10 2.82
C HIS A 182 -23.94 2.11 2.88
N ALA A 183 -23.92 1.18 3.83
CA ALA A 183 -25.04 0.25 4.03
C ALA A 183 -26.32 0.99 4.42
N ALA A 184 -26.23 1.99 5.31
CA ALA A 184 -27.34 2.85 5.69
C ALA A 184 -27.87 3.69 4.52
N ALA A 185 -27.00 4.04 3.56
CA ALA A 185 -27.37 4.69 2.31
C ALA A 185 -27.99 3.73 1.26
N GLY A 186 -28.15 2.44 1.58
CA GLY A 186 -28.81 1.45 0.73
C GLY A 186 -27.88 0.66 -0.19
N HIS A 187 -26.56 0.80 -0.05
CA HIS A 187 -25.59 0.00 -0.81
C HIS A 187 -25.43 -1.39 -0.18
N PRO A 188 -25.34 -2.49 -0.98
CA PRO A 188 -25.23 -3.86 -0.46
C PRO A 188 -23.81 -4.21 0.05
N ILE A 189 -23.02 -3.23 0.46
CA ILE A 189 -21.70 -3.42 1.07
C ILE A 189 -21.84 -3.87 2.52
N ARG A 190 -20.93 -4.74 2.96
CA ARG A 190 -20.89 -5.30 4.32
C ARG A 190 -19.45 -5.61 4.72
N PRO A 191 -19.16 -5.91 6.00
CA PRO A 191 -17.84 -6.36 6.38
C PRO A 191 -17.39 -7.59 5.58
N GLY A 192 -16.13 -7.59 5.18
CA GLY A 192 -15.48 -8.52 4.25
C GLY A 192 -15.65 -8.15 2.77
N SER A 193 -16.53 -7.21 2.39
CA SER A 193 -16.79 -6.88 0.98
C SER A 193 -15.62 -6.19 0.30
N ALA A 194 -14.87 -5.35 1.01
CA ALA A 194 -13.74 -4.62 0.46
C ALA A 194 -12.52 -5.52 0.20
N GLY A 195 -12.56 -6.76 0.70
CA GLY A 195 -11.42 -7.66 0.71
C GLY A 195 -10.45 -7.34 1.85
N GLU A 196 -10.91 -6.61 2.86
CA GLU A 196 -10.21 -6.36 4.09
C GLU A 196 -9.96 -7.65 4.87
N ASN A 197 -8.80 -7.75 5.49
CA ASN A 197 -8.50 -8.78 6.48
C ASN A 197 -8.88 -8.34 7.89
N VAL A 198 -8.86 -7.04 8.15
CA VAL A 198 -9.18 -6.46 9.45
C VAL A 198 -10.12 -5.28 9.23
N SER A 199 -11.28 -5.30 9.88
CA SER A 199 -12.13 -4.12 9.97
C SER A 199 -11.85 -3.36 11.27
N ILE A 200 -11.79 -2.04 11.17
CA ILE A 200 -11.45 -1.14 12.29
C ILE A 200 -12.60 -0.16 12.51
N ARG A 201 -12.90 0.18 13.77
CA ARG A 201 -13.87 1.22 14.11
C ARG A 201 -13.33 2.16 15.20
N GLY A 202 -13.95 3.33 15.31
CA GLY A 202 -13.66 4.28 16.39
C GLY A 202 -12.34 5.02 16.23
N VAL A 203 -11.81 5.07 15.00
CA VAL A 203 -10.65 5.88 14.63
C VAL A 203 -11.06 6.93 13.61
N ASP A 204 -10.32 8.03 13.56
CA ASP A 204 -10.42 8.94 12.42
C ASP A 204 -9.78 8.27 11.19
N TRP A 205 -10.60 7.56 10.43
CA TRP A 205 -10.17 6.84 9.23
C TRP A 205 -9.48 7.75 8.21
N SER A 206 -9.93 9.01 8.10
CA SER A 206 -9.39 9.99 7.17
C SER A 206 -7.99 10.50 7.54
N ALA A 207 -7.60 10.32 8.81
CA ALA A 207 -6.29 10.72 9.30
C ALA A 207 -5.20 9.70 8.99
N TRP A 208 -5.53 8.45 8.64
CA TRP A 208 -4.57 7.37 8.42
C TRP A 208 -3.80 7.57 7.12
N ARG A 209 -2.47 7.48 7.18
CA ARG A 209 -1.60 7.73 6.03
C ARG A 209 -0.52 6.67 5.82
N PRO A 210 -0.14 6.40 4.55
CA PRO A 210 1.07 5.66 4.24
C PRO A 210 2.31 6.24 4.94
N GLY A 211 3.15 5.35 5.49
CA GLY A 211 4.31 5.69 6.32
C GLY A 211 4.05 5.60 7.83
N GLU A 212 2.79 5.62 8.27
CA GLU A 212 2.44 5.48 9.69
C GLU A 212 2.60 4.04 10.19
N ARG A 213 3.08 3.91 11.43
CA ARG A 213 3.18 2.62 12.14
C ARG A 213 1.94 2.40 12.98
N ILE A 214 1.38 1.21 12.90
CA ILE A 214 0.20 0.78 13.64
C ILE A 214 0.46 -0.53 14.36
N ARG A 215 -0.31 -0.78 15.41
CA ARG A 215 -0.32 -2.06 16.12
C ARG A 215 -1.73 -2.64 16.11
N LEU A 216 -1.87 -3.84 15.56
CA LEU A 216 -3.11 -4.60 15.46
C LEU A 216 -2.99 -5.85 16.33
N GLY A 217 -3.43 -5.76 17.59
CA GLY A 217 -3.18 -6.81 18.57
C GLY A 217 -1.68 -6.99 18.83
N GLU A 218 -1.15 -8.15 18.44
CA GLU A 218 0.28 -8.52 18.51
C GLU A 218 1.07 -8.16 17.23
N VAL A 219 0.38 -7.73 16.17
CA VAL A 219 1.01 -7.43 14.88
C VAL A 219 1.43 -5.96 14.83
N GLU A 220 2.72 -5.72 14.60
CA GLU A 220 3.22 -4.40 14.20
C GLU A 220 3.23 -4.30 12.67
N ALA A 221 2.66 -3.23 12.14
CA ALA A 221 2.59 -3.00 10.70
C ALA A 221 2.85 -1.53 10.36
N THR A 222 3.21 -1.29 9.10
CA THR A 222 3.30 0.05 8.53
C THR A 222 2.26 0.16 7.42
N ILE A 223 1.49 1.24 7.40
CA ILE A 223 0.58 1.53 6.29
C ILE A 223 1.45 1.82 5.06
N SER A 224 1.33 1.01 4.01
CA SER A 224 2.22 1.10 2.84
C SER A 224 1.66 1.94 1.69
N ALA A 225 0.34 1.92 1.51
CA ALA A 225 -0.40 2.57 0.43
C ALA A 225 -1.90 2.52 0.73
N TYR A 226 -2.69 3.37 0.09
CA TYR A 226 -4.14 3.22 0.11
C TYR A 226 -4.58 2.05 -0.76
N ALA A 227 -5.65 1.37 -0.35
CA ALA A 227 -6.26 0.33 -1.16
C ALA A 227 -6.93 0.97 -2.39
N ILE A 228 -6.50 0.55 -3.58
CA ILE A 228 -7.11 1.01 -4.84
C ILE A 228 -8.37 0.17 -5.14
N PRO A 229 -9.53 0.81 -5.34
CA PRO A 229 -10.76 0.10 -5.70
C PRO A 229 -10.61 -0.73 -6.98
N CYS A 230 -11.33 -1.85 -7.06
CA CYS A 230 -11.37 -2.72 -8.23
C CYS A 230 -12.78 -2.76 -8.79
N THR A 231 -12.93 -2.92 -10.11
CA THR A 231 -14.23 -3.09 -10.78
C THR A 231 -15.10 -4.21 -10.20
N LYS A 232 -14.47 -5.25 -9.60
CA LYS A 232 -15.17 -6.33 -8.87
C LYS A 232 -15.95 -5.85 -7.64
N ASN A 233 -15.70 -4.63 -7.16
CA ASN A 233 -16.40 -4.01 -6.05
C ASN A 233 -17.68 -3.28 -6.49
N ALA A 234 -17.93 -3.10 -7.80
CA ALA A 234 -19.13 -2.41 -8.30
C ALA A 234 -20.43 -3.04 -7.76
N ARG A 235 -20.46 -4.36 -7.61
CA ARG A 235 -21.60 -5.10 -7.03
C ARG A 235 -21.92 -4.76 -5.57
N TRP A 236 -21.04 -4.04 -4.86
CA TRP A 236 -21.26 -3.59 -3.49
C TRP A 236 -21.95 -2.23 -3.40
N PHE A 237 -22.16 -1.57 -4.54
CA PHE A 237 -22.82 -0.28 -4.62
C PHE A 237 -24.02 -0.37 -5.55
N ALA A 238 -25.20 0.04 -5.06
CA ALA A 238 -26.46 -0.04 -5.81
C ALA A 238 -26.42 0.66 -7.19
N ASP A 239 -25.60 1.70 -7.33
CA ASP A 239 -25.37 2.45 -8.57
C ASP A 239 -24.15 1.94 -9.39
N GLY A 240 -23.43 0.96 -8.87
CA GLY A 240 -22.21 0.43 -9.48
C GLY A 240 -20.97 1.30 -9.32
N ASP A 241 -21.05 2.45 -8.62
CA ASP A 241 -19.91 3.36 -8.42
C ASP A 241 -18.96 2.83 -7.34
N TYR A 242 -18.05 1.95 -7.74
CA TYR A 242 -17.04 1.39 -6.85
C TYR A 242 -15.93 2.37 -6.47
N GLU A 243 -15.81 3.51 -7.17
CA GLU A 243 -14.83 4.54 -6.85
C GLU A 243 -15.11 5.19 -5.50
N ARG A 244 -16.34 5.04 -4.96
CA ARG A 244 -16.69 5.43 -3.58
C ARG A 244 -15.74 4.89 -2.52
N MET A 245 -15.06 3.77 -2.78
CA MET A 245 -14.04 3.22 -1.89
C MET A 245 -12.67 3.89 -2.03
N SER A 246 -12.52 4.91 -2.88
CA SER A 246 -11.23 5.54 -3.12
C SER A 246 -10.93 6.57 -2.04
N HIS A 247 -9.72 6.51 -1.50
CA HIS A 247 -9.13 7.54 -0.63
C HIS A 247 -9.05 8.95 -1.26
N GLU A 248 -9.26 9.06 -2.58
CA GLU A 248 -9.35 10.33 -3.30
C GLU A 248 -10.73 11.00 -3.15
N ARG A 249 -11.70 10.28 -2.60
CA ARG A 249 -13.06 10.78 -2.37
C ARG A 249 -13.34 10.93 -0.89
N SER A 250 -14.25 11.83 -0.56
CA SER A 250 -14.67 12.06 0.83
C SER A 250 -15.67 11.03 1.34
N ASP A 251 -16.20 10.17 0.47
CA ASP A 251 -17.14 9.10 0.85
C ASP A 251 -16.47 7.73 1.04
N GLY A 252 -15.13 7.62 0.91
CA GLY A 252 -14.35 6.38 1.02
C GLY A 252 -13.56 6.18 2.31
#